data_AF-A0A833W8K6-F1
#
_entry.id   AF-A0A833W8K6-F1
#
_cell.length_a   1.000
_cell.length_b   1.000
_cell.length_c   1.000
_cell.angle_alpha   90.00
_cell.angle_beta   90.00
_cell.angle_gamma   90.00
#
_symmetry.space_group_name_H-M   'P 1'
#
loop_
_entity.id
_entity.type
_entity.pdbx_description
1 polymer ?
#
loop_
_entity_poly.entity_id
_entity_poly.type
_entity_poly.pdbx_seq_one_letter_code
_entity_poly.pdbx_strand_id
1 'polypeptide(L)'
;MDLPSKWNVCFSDLTLKDGLIFEINNDYEKFEDEFGYSEDVPLTNEEALNLLNMDDFEDEDNSDDDNTNNKITICGISFEKLKTKMTDIYGDGKVMKLIKQKGVGNCVPFDAQVTIKYIGHVEHVDEPFDSSFAREGAETFCLNEGALIPGLEIGITTMQKHEIAIFIIHPDLAYGKYGCAPRIPPNEEILFVVHLVDYVDNGSVKEFQSLSLEERKQFANVIKSVQGKFNTAKDCFSKQKIKQAIREYGKALQWLEEAELKNQEEENELNKLLSRGYNNLAVCYNIENMPRRACTACNRVPIPTAKTHFNHGRALLKMGEYSKAMEVLQLALKMESGNMDIIKEIRLVS
;
A
#
# COMPACT_ATOMS: atom_id res chain seq x y z
N MET A 1 -0.89 39.16 -16.18
CA MET A 1 -1.33 39.57 -14.83
C MET A 1 -2.50 38.69 -14.45
N ASP A 2 -2.44 38.19 -13.23
CA ASP A 2 -3.50 37.61 -12.40
C ASP A 2 -3.77 36.09 -12.48
N LEU A 3 -3.02 35.35 -11.65
CA LEU A 3 -3.54 34.32 -10.72
C LEU A 3 -4.18 35.02 -9.49
N PRO A 4 -4.88 34.34 -8.54
CA PRO A 4 -5.36 32.93 -8.49
C PRO A 4 -6.83 32.77 -8.01
N SER A 5 -7.43 31.58 -8.20
CA SER A 5 -8.37 31.02 -7.20
C SER A 5 -8.35 29.50 -7.18
N LYS A 6 -7.64 29.02 -6.15
CA LYS A 6 -7.50 27.66 -5.64
C LYS A 6 -8.84 26.97 -5.33
N TRP A 7 -8.88 25.65 -5.58
CA TRP A 7 -9.50 24.60 -4.75
C TRP A 7 -10.98 24.84 -4.37
N ASN A 8 -11.89 24.09 -5.00
CA ASN A 8 -13.18 23.78 -4.39
C ASN A 8 -13.26 22.28 -4.13
N VAL A 9 -12.71 21.89 -2.97
CA VAL A 9 -13.15 20.71 -2.23
C VAL A 9 -14.61 20.94 -1.85
N CYS A 10 -15.50 19.99 -2.14
CA CYS A 10 -16.89 20.12 -1.71
C CYS A 10 -17.00 19.76 -0.22
N PHE A 11 -17.65 20.62 0.55
CA PHE A 11 -17.85 20.48 2.00
C PHE A 11 -18.68 19.24 2.40
N SER A 12 -19.23 18.49 1.44
CA SER A 12 -19.87 17.19 1.68
C SER A 12 -18.89 16.03 1.96
N ASP A 13 -17.59 16.19 1.68
CA ASP A 13 -16.59 15.13 1.85
C ASP A 13 -16.03 15.00 3.28
N LEU A 14 -16.61 15.71 4.27
CA LEU A 14 -16.12 15.76 5.66
C LEU A 14 -17.16 15.43 6.76
N THR A 15 -18.33 14.87 6.45
CA THR A 15 -19.35 14.59 7.50
C THR A 15 -20.11 13.25 7.41
N LEU A 16 -19.45 12.14 7.04
CA LEU A 16 -20.00 10.80 7.36
C LEU A 16 -19.12 10.08 8.39
N LYS A 17 -19.67 9.94 9.60
CA LYS A 17 -19.04 9.32 10.77
C LYS A 17 -18.91 7.79 10.69
N ASP A 18 -19.28 7.15 9.58
CA ASP A 18 -19.12 5.71 9.36
C ASP A 18 -18.49 5.47 7.96
N GLY A 19 -17.45 4.63 7.91
CA GLY A 19 -16.46 4.57 6.83
C GLY A 19 -16.95 4.28 5.39
N LEU A 20 -16.29 4.97 4.45
CA LEU A 20 -16.49 5.03 2.99
C LEU A 20 -16.73 3.69 2.26
N ILE A 21 -17.63 3.76 1.28
CA ILE A 21 -18.02 2.74 0.28
C ILE A 21 -17.42 3.16 -1.07
N PHE A 22 -16.74 2.28 -1.82
CA PHE A 22 -16.03 2.63 -3.09
C PHE A 22 -16.88 3.39 -4.11
N GLU A 23 -16.69 4.68 -4.29
CA GLU A 23 -17.38 5.46 -5.33
C GLU A 23 -16.78 5.16 -6.70
N ILE A 24 -17.65 4.90 -7.68
CA ILE A 24 -17.28 4.59 -9.05
C ILE A 24 -17.48 5.88 -9.84
N ASN A 25 -16.42 6.66 -10.04
CA ASN A 25 -16.42 7.64 -11.12
C ASN A 25 -15.87 6.98 -12.38
N ASN A 26 -16.54 7.26 -13.49
CA ASN A 26 -16.47 6.54 -14.73
C ASN A 26 -15.86 7.44 -15.80
N ASP A 27 -14.59 7.80 -15.67
CA ASP A 27 -13.86 8.56 -16.70
C ASP A 27 -12.44 8.00 -16.86
N TYR A 28 -12.27 7.25 -17.95
CA TYR A 28 -10.99 7.02 -18.60
C TYR A 28 -10.72 8.23 -19.50
N GLU A 29 -9.66 9.00 -19.24
CA GLU A 29 -8.73 9.51 -20.26
C GLU A 29 -7.56 10.30 -19.64
N LYS A 30 -6.39 10.16 -20.26
CA LYS A 30 -5.09 10.79 -19.95
C LYS A 30 -5.17 12.32 -19.87
N PHE A 31 -4.38 12.94 -18.99
CA PHE A 31 -3.41 14.00 -19.35
C PHE A 31 -2.52 14.39 -18.14
N GLU A 32 -1.21 14.39 -18.39
CA GLU A 32 -0.09 15.15 -17.74
C GLU A 32 -0.45 16.65 -17.64
N ASP A 33 0.09 17.53 -16.80
CA ASP A 33 1.09 17.59 -15.71
C ASP A 33 0.84 18.96 -15.03
N GLU A 34 1.35 19.19 -13.80
CA GLU A 34 2.26 20.30 -13.45
C GLU A 34 2.39 20.43 -11.90
N PHE A 35 3.62 20.22 -11.41
CA PHE A 35 4.09 19.94 -10.02
C PHE A 35 3.96 18.48 -9.56
N GLY A 36 4.73 17.60 -10.23
CA GLY A 36 4.68 16.15 -10.09
C GLY A 36 5.25 15.61 -8.77
N TYR A 37 4.36 15.20 -7.87
CA TYR A 37 4.58 13.92 -7.19
C TYR A 37 4.47 12.85 -8.26
N SER A 38 5.58 12.22 -8.62
CA SER A 38 5.57 11.08 -9.53
C SER A 38 5.26 9.82 -8.73
N GLU A 39 4.10 9.20 -9.00
CA GLU A 39 3.77 7.86 -8.49
C GLU A 39 4.84 6.83 -8.95
N ASP A 40 5.51 7.17 -10.06
CA ASP A 40 6.70 6.54 -10.60
C ASP A 40 7.90 7.50 -10.51
N VAL A 41 8.48 7.74 -9.33
CA VAL A 41 9.91 8.08 -9.32
C VAL A 41 10.60 6.80 -9.77
N PRO A 42 11.08 6.71 -11.03
CA PRO A 42 11.68 5.51 -11.53
C PRO A 42 13.08 5.50 -10.96
N LEU A 43 13.22 5.11 -9.69
CA LEU A 43 14.49 5.01 -8.98
C LEU A 43 15.41 3.98 -9.66
N THR A 44 15.85 4.25 -10.88
CA THR A 44 16.71 3.39 -11.67
C THR A 44 18.01 3.19 -10.90
N ASN A 45 18.81 2.20 -11.29
CA ASN A 45 20.16 2.10 -10.75
C ASN A 45 20.87 3.45 -10.87
N GLU A 46 20.73 4.17 -11.99
CA GLU A 46 21.30 5.51 -12.18
C GLU A 46 20.73 6.56 -11.22
N GLU A 47 19.42 6.61 -10.97
CA GLU A 47 18.83 7.56 -10.02
C GLU A 47 19.16 7.26 -8.56
N ALA A 48 19.22 5.98 -8.17
CA ALA A 48 19.68 5.58 -6.85
C ALA A 48 21.17 5.87 -6.64
N LEU A 49 22.00 5.66 -7.68
CA LEU A 49 23.40 6.08 -7.72
C LEU A 49 23.48 7.62 -7.65
N ASN A 50 22.59 8.35 -8.32
CA ASN A 50 22.54 9.82 -8.25
C ASN A 50 22.08 10.33 -6.89
N LEU A 51 21.22 9.60 -6.15
CA LEU A 51 20.87 9.93 -4.77
C LEU A 51 22.03 9.70 -3.80
N LEU A 52 22.98 8.83 -4.16
CA LEU A 52 24.26 8.63 -3.47
C LEU A 52 25.29 9.69 -3.86
N ASN A 53 25.24 10.18 -5.10
CA ASN A 53 26.04 11.31 -5.58
C ASN A 53 25.52 12.60 -4.93
N MET A 54 26.43 13.41 -4.42
CA MET A 54 26.10 14.53 -3.56
C MET A 54 26.75 15.79 -4.12
N ASP A 55 25.92 16.71 -4.63
CA ASP A 55 26.28 18.11 -4.80
C ASP A 55 26.40 18.83 -3.42
N ASP A 56 26.03 18.16 -2.31
CA ASP A 56 26.03 18.70 -0.93
C ASP A 56 27.30 18.40 -0.11
N PHE A 57 28.42 18.03 -0.74
CA PHE A 57 29.74 17.88 -0.07
C PHE A 57 30.81 18.85 -0.57
N GLU A 58 30.46 19.82 -1.43
CA GLU A 58 31.37 20.93 -1.74
C GLU A 58 31.43 21.91 -0.56
N ASP A 59 32.34 21.65 0.37
CA ASP A 59 32.86 22.70 1.23
C ASP A 59 33.58 23.73 0.34
N GLU A 60 33.21 25.01 0.50
CA GLU A 60 33.81 26.19 -0.13
C GLU A 60 35.31 26.32 0.22
N ASP A 61 36.18 25.47 -0.30
CA ASP A 61 37.63 25.67 -0.26
C ASP A 61 38.32 24.73 -1.27
N ASN A 62 38.27 25.09 -2.56
CA ASN A 62 39.40 24.94 -3.49
C ASN A 62 39.12 25.73 -4.77
N SER A 63 39.78 26.88 -4.86
CA SER A 63 40.05 27.55 -6.13
C SER A 63 40.98 26.69 -6.98
N ASP A 64 40.53 26.32 -8.18
CA ASP A 64 41.25 26.38 -9.46
C ASP A 64 40.91 25.20 -10.39
N ASP A 65 40.32 25.56 -11.54
CA ASP A 65 40.58 25.04 -12.90
C ASP A 65 40.45 23.52 -13.17
N ASP A 66 39.36 23.09 -13.83
CA ASP A 66 39.34 22.88 -15.29
C ASP A 66 38.12 22.03 -15.71
N ASN A 67 37.60 22.37 -16.88
CA ASN A 67 36.39 21.89 -17.51
C ASN A 67 36.52 20.42 -17.96
N THR A 68 36.04 19.46 -17.16
CA THR A 68 35.80 18.08 -17.62
C THR A 68 34.53 17.49 -17.02
N ASN A 69 33.73 16.83 -17.87
CA ASN A 69 32.58 16.00 -17.51
C ASN A 69 32.97 14.91 -16.49
N ASN A 70 33.01 15.27 -15.21
CA ASN A 70 33.26 14.32 -14.13
C ASN A 70 31.96 13.58 -13.81
N LYS A 71 31.81 12.42 -14.48
CA LYS A 71 30.96 11.32 -14.05
C LYS A 71 31.53 10.81 -12.71
N ILE A 72 31.13 11.45 -11.61
CA ILE A 72 31.58 11.09 -10.26
C ILE A 72 30.90 9.77 -9.89
N THR A 73 31.69 8.71 -9.92
CA THR A 73 31.37 7.37 -9.45
C THR A 73 31.27 7.37 -7.91
N ILE A 74 30.52 6.43 -7.32
CA ILE A 74 30.45 6.18 -5.85
C ILE A 74 31.83 5.94 -5.19
N CYS A 75 32.90 5.80 -5.98
CA CYS A 75 34.29 5.58 -5.56
C CYS A 75 34.96 6.66 -4.66
N GLY A 76 34.26 7.68 -4.17
CA GLY A 76 34.88 8.80 -3.43
C GLY A 76 34.58 8.90 -1.92
N ILE A 77 33.49 8.31 -1.45
CA ILE A 77 32.97 8.57 -0.10
C ILE A 77 33.00 7.29 0.73
N SER A 78 33.93 7.23 1.68
CA SER A 78 33.96 6.13 2.66
C SER A 78 32.70 6.14 3.54
N PHE A 79 32.28 4.96 3.98
CA PHE A 79 31.19 4.78 4.93
C PHE A 79 31.43 5.59 6.21
N GLU A 80 32.69 5.76 6.65
CA GLU A 80 33.01 6.62 7.79
C GLU A 80 32.56 8.08 7.60
N LYS A 81 32.77 8.63 6.40
CA LYS A 81 32.33 10.00 6.07
C LYS A 81 30.80 10.08 6.04
N LEU A 82 30.13 9.07 5.48
CA LEU A 82 28.66 9.03 5.44
C LEU A 82 28.05 8.94 6.84
N LYS A 83 28.65 8.14 7.73
CA LYS A 83 28.20 7.98 9.11
C LYS A 83 28.17 9.28 9.89
N THR A 84 29.03 10.26 9.58
CA THR A 84 29.03 11.58 10.25
C THR A 84 27.74 12.36 10.06
N LYS A 85 27.03 12.15 8.93
CA LYS A 85 25.75 12.80 8.60
C LYS A 85 24.55 11.89 8.92
N MET A 86 24.76 10.67 9.40
CA MET A 86 23.72 9.69 9.69
C MET A 86 23.27 9.73 11.15
N THR A 87 22.04 9.30 11.38
CA THR A 87 21.48 9.06 12.70
C THR A 87 21.60 7.58 13.04
N ASP A 88 22.14 7.28 14.21
CA ASP A 88 22.11 5.93 14.77
C ASP A 88 20.70 5.62 15.30
N ILE A 89 20.11 4.52 14.83
CA ILE A 89 18.74 4.15 15.18
C ILE A 89 18.64 3.70 16.65
N TYR A 90 19.62 2.93 17.16
CA TYR A 90 19.58 2.33 18.50
C TYR A 90 20.63 2.87 19.48
N GLY A 91 21.59 3.66 18.99
CA GLY A 91 22.70 4.16 19.80
C GLY A 91 23.84 3.15 19.99
N ASP A 92 23.83 2.04 19.26
CA ASP A 92 24.86 0.99 19.29
C ASP A 92 25.80 1.00 18.08
N GLY A 93 25.59 1.94 17.14
CA GLY A 93 26.35 2.12 15.91
C GLY A 93 26.11 1.06 14.84
N LYS A 94 25.18 0.12 15.04
CA LYS A 94 25.02 -1.03 14.15
C LYS A 94 24.11 -0.78 12.96
N VAL A 95 23.15 0.13 13.09
CA VAL A 95 22.27 0.53 12.00
C VAL A 95 22.21 2.05 11.95
N MET A 96 22.87 2.60 10.93
CA MET A 96 22.95 4.04 10.68
C MET A 96 21.97 4.39 9.57
N LYS A 97 21.21 5.47 9.74
CA LYS A 97 20.18 5.92 8.79
C LYS A 97 20.43 7.34 8.32
N LEU A 98 20.30 7.58 7.01
CA LEU A 98 20.18 8.91 6.41
C LEU A 98 18.88 9.00 5.62
N ILE A 99 18.02 9.96 5.95
CA ILE A 99 16.79 10.21 5.19
C ILE A 99 17.15 11.10 3.99
N LYS A 100 16.95 10.59 2.78
CA LYS A 100 17.13 11.35 1.53
C LYS A 100 15.84 12.03 1.09
N GLN A 101 14.73 11.32 1.19
CA GLN A 101 13.40 11.85 0.95
C GLN A 101 12.49 11.47 2.10
N LYS A 102 11.85 12.46 2.73
CA LYS A 102 10.88 12.19 3.80
C LYS A 102 9.63 11.52 3.22
N GLY A 103 9.18 10.48 3.90
CA GLY A 103 7.88 9.87 3.62
C GLY A 103 6.72 10.65 4.25
N VAL A 104 5.55 10.04 4.20
CA VAL A 104 4.30 10.56 4.75
C VAL A 104 3.65 9.51 5.64
N GLY A 105 3.04 9.95 6.73
CA GLY A 105 2.25 9.11 7.63
C GLY A 105 3.06 8.53 8.78
N ASN A 106 2.58 7.41 9.31
CA ASN A 106 3.18 6.74 10.45
C ASN A 106 4.35 5.85 10.02
N CYS A 107 5.19 5.50 11.00
CA CYS A 107 6.24 4.52 10.77
C CYS A 107 5.65 3.12 10.52
N VAL A 108 6.41 2.28 9.81
CA VAL A 108 6.03 0.90 9.50
C VAL A 108 5.86 0.07 10.79
N PRO A 109 4.72 -0.59 11.00
CA PRO A 109 4.51 -1.52 12.11
C PRO A 109 5.48 -2.70 12.07
N PHE A 110 5.78 -3.27 13.25
CA PHE A 110 6.76 -4.35 13.40
C PHE A 110 6.52 -5.52 12.44
N ASP A 111 5.28 -6.06 12.38
CA ASP A 111 4.94 -7.22 11.54
C ASP A 111 4.23 -6.85 10.22
N ALA A 112 4.50 -5.66 9.70
CA ALA A 112 3.90 -5.21 8.45
C ALA A 112 4.45 -5.98 7.24
N GLN A 113 3.61 -6.07 6.21
CA GLN A 113 4.04 -6.44 4.87
C GLN A 113 4.44 -5.18 4.12
N VAL A 114 5.71 -5.06 3.79
CA VAL A 114 6.30 -3.89 3.14
C VAL A 114 6.52 -4.15 1.67
N THR A 115 6.31 -3.13 0.84
CA THR A 115 6.70 -3.12 -0.57
C THR A 115 7.82 -2.10 -0.73
N ILE A 116 9.01 -2.58 -1.09
CA ILE A 116 10.21 -1.77 -1.17
C ILE A 116 10.88 -1.92 -2.53
N LYS A 117 11.55 -0.86 -2.98
CA LYS A 117 12.61 -0.94 -3.97
C LYS A 117 13.94 -0.72 -3.25
N TYR A 118 14.97 -1.52 -3.54
CA TYR A 118 16.23 -1.40 -2.84
C TYR A 118 17.43 -1.75 -3.73
N ILE A 119 18.58 -1.19 -3.37
CA ILE A 119 19.88 -1.52 -3.93
C ILE A 119 20.87 -1.65 -2.78
N GLY A 120 21.66 -2.72 -2.79
CA GLY A 120 22.69 -3.03 -1.81
C GLY A 120 24.09 -2.88 -2.41
N HIS A 121 24.98 -2.16 -1.71
CA HIS A 121 26.38 -1.96 -2.07
C HIS A 121 27.33 -2.36 -0.95
N VAL A 122 28.53 -2.79 -1.34
CA VAL A 122 29.70 -2.96 -0.46
C VAL A 122 30.62 -1.74 -0.64
N GLU A 123 31.36 -1.37 0.40
CA GLU A 123 32.30 -0.26 0.33
C GLU A 123 33.32 -0.48 -0.79
N HIS A 124 33.65 0.58 -1.55
CA HIS A 124 34.60 0.56 -2.67
C HIS A 124 34.25 -0.40 -3.84
N VAL A 125 33.00 -0.88 -3.91
CA VAL A 125 32.51 -1.70 -5.03
C VAL A 125 31.40 -0.96 -5.78
N ASP A 126 31.67 -0.62 -7.04
CA ASP A 126 30.73 0.13 -7.89
C ASP A 126 29.48 -0.71 -8.25
N GLU A 127 29.64 -2.02 -8.43
CA GLU A 127 28.53 -2.91 -8.78
C GLU A 127 27.72 -3.27 -7.52
N PRO A 128 26.39 -3.07 -7.51
CA PRO A 128 25.56 -3.49 -6.40
C PRO A 128 25.60 -5.02 -6.26
N PHE A 129 25.74 -5.51 -5.03
CA PHE A 129 25.71 -6.94 -4.79
C PHE A 129 24.28 -7.50 -4.92
N ASP A 130 23.27 -6.69 -4.61
CA ASP A 130 21.84 -6.99 -4.77
C ASP A 130 21.02 -5.76 -5.19
N SER A 131 19.97 -5.96 -5.98
CA SER A 131 19.09 -4.90 -6.47
C SER A 131 17.72 -5.48 -6.83
N SER A 132 16.65 -4.86 -6.31
CA SER A 132 15.27 -5.20 -6.71
C SER A 132 14.95 -4.78 -8.14
N PHE A 133 15.70 -3.82 -8.70
CA PHE A 133 15.52 -3.36 -10.09
C PHE A 133 15.90 -4.40 -11.12
N ALA A 134 16.84 -5.30 -10.78
CA ALA A 134 17.15 -6.45 -11.61
C ALA A 134 15.97 -7.44 -11.72
N ARG A 135 14.94 -7.31 -10.87
CA ARG A 135 13.84 -8.28 -10.68
C ARG A 135 12.45 -7.64 -10.76
N GLU A 136 12.26 -6.67 -11.66
CA GLU A 136 10.97 -5.96 -11.88
C GLU A 136 10.66 -4.82 -10.88
N GLY A 137 11.65 -4.34 -10.12
CA GLY A 137 11.63 -3.01 -9.49
C GLY A 137 11.19 -2.99 -8.03
N ALA A 138 9.96 -3.42 -7.74
CA ALA A 138 9.40 -3.41 -6.38
C ALA A 138 9.10 -4.82 -5.88
N GLU A 139 9.64 -5.16 -4.71
CA GLU A 139 9.44 -6.46 -4.07
C GLU A 139 8.68 -6.31 -2.75
N THR A 140 7.88 -7.32 -2.42
CA THR A 140 7.07 -7.33 -1.21
C THR A 140 7.59 -8.35 -0.21
N PHE A 141 7.86 -7.92 1.02
CA PHE A 141 8.39 -8.74 2.11
C PHE A 141 7.51 -8.63 3.35
N CYS A 142 7.48 -9.69 4.15
CA CYS A 142 6.93 -9.65 5.51
C CYS A 142 8.09 -9.40 6.49
N LEU A 143 8.01 -8.36 7.30
CA LEU A 143 9.00 -8.10 8.34
C LEU A 143 8.95 -9.19 9.44
N ASN A 144 10.10 -9.44 10.07
CA ASN A 144 10.33 -10.42 11.14
C ASN A 144 10.03 -11.89 10.78
N GLU A 145 9.95 -12.22 9.49
CA GLU A 145 9.86 -13.60 9.01
C GLU A 145 11.22 -14.14 8.52
N GLY A 146 12.29 -13.34 8.64
CA GLY A 146 13.62 -13.69 8.13
C GLY A 146 13.72 -13.63 6.61
N ALA A 147 12.84 -12.86 5.97
CA ALA A 147 12.86 -12.64 4.53
C ALA A 147 13.93 -11.62 4.11
N LEU A 148 14.29 -10.71 5.03
CA LEU A 148 15.37 -9.73 4.87
C LEU A 148 16.41 -9.92 5.97
N ILE A 149 17.58 -9.29 5.81
CA ILE A 149 18.59 -9.29 6.87
C ILE A 149 18.10 -8.47 8.09
N PRO A 150 18.50 -8.84 9.32
CA PRO A 150 17.99 -8.22 10.54
C PRO A 150 18.14 -6.69 10.59
N GLY A 151 19.31 -6.17 10.19
CA GLY A 151 19.57 -4.73 10.22
C GLY A 151 18.70 -3.94 9.24
N LEU A 152 18.31 -4.56 8.14
CA LEU A 152 17.45 -3.92 7.13
C LEU A 152 15.98 -3.94 7.58
N GLU A 153 15.51 -5.04 8.17
CA GLU A 153 14.16 -5.09 8.77
C GLU A 153 14.03 -4.01 9.85
N ILE A 154 15.02 -3.92 10.73
CA ILE A 154 15.15 -2.86 11.73
C ILE A 154 15.08 -1.47 11.09
N GLY A 155 15.90 -1.21 10.07
CA GLY A 155 15.91 0.07 9.36
C GLY A 155 14.54 0.44 8.78
N ILE A 156 13.84 -0.52 8.16
CA ILE A 156 12.54 -0.32 7.52
C ILE A 156 11.45 0.04 8.55
N THR A 157 11.48 -0.52 9.77
CA THR A 157 10.50 -0.15 10.81
C THR A 157 10.53 1.34 11.17
N THR A 158 11.65 2.02 10.91
CA THR A 158 11.79 3.47 11.15
C THR A 158 11.32 4.34 9.98
N MET A 159 10.97 3.74 8.84
CA MET A 159 10.60 4.47 7.63
C MET A 159 9.11 4.81 7.61
N GLN A 160 8.77 5.85 6.86
CA GLN A 160 7.39 6.24 6.53
C GLN A 160 7.08 5.91 5.07
N LYS A 161 5.79 5.83 4.72
CA LYS A 161 5.38 5.53 3.35
C LYS A 161 5.96 6.55 2.36
N HIS A 162 6.50 6.10 1.23
CA HIS A 162 7.22 6.89 0.22
C HIS A 162 8.56 7.52 0.70
N GLU A 163 9.08 7.08 1.84
CA GLU A 163 10.41 7.51 2.29
C GLU A 163 11.51 6.85 1.44
N ILE A 164 12.54 7.62 1.12
CA ILE A 164 13.81 7.10 0.59
C ILE A 164 14.87 7.33 1.66
N ALA A 165 15.45 6.24 2.14
CA ALA A 165 16.48 6.26 3.17
C ALA A 165 17.67 5.40 2.77
N ILE A 166 18.84 5.80 3.26
CA ILE A 166 20.09 5.08 3.13
C ILE A 166 20.42 4.49 4.49
N PHE A 167 20.77 3.20 4.50
CA PHE A 167 21.15 2.48 5.69
C PHE A 167 22.58 1.96 5.55
N ILE A 168 23.42 2.15 6.57
CA ILE A 168 24.68 1.42 6.73
C ILE A 168 24.49 0.43 7.86
N ILE A 169 24.75 -0.84 7.58
CA ILE A 169 24.47 -1.96 8.49
C ILE A 169 25.78 -2.68 8.81
N HIS A 170 26.05 -2.80 10.11
CA HIS A 170 27.19 -3.52 10.65
C HIS A 170 27.07 -5.04 10.36
N PRO A 171 28.18 -5.76 10.10
CA PRO A 171 28.17 -7.18 9.75
C PRO A 171 27.36 -8.07 10.69
N ASP A 172 27.35 -7.78 11.99
CA ASP A 172 26.55 -8.48 13.02
C ASP A 172 25.05 -8.59 12.68
N LEU A 173 24.49 -7.57 12.00
CA LEU A 173 23.09 -7.50 11.61
C LEU A 173 22.89 -7.70 10.09
N ALA A 174 23.94 -8.15 9.41
CA ALA A 174 24.00 -8.40 7.97
C ALA A 174 24.50 -9.82 7.69
N TYR A 175 25.63 -9.98 7.00
CA TYR A 175 26.18 -11.30 6.59
C TYR A 175 27.27 -11.85 7.52
N GLY A 176 27.64 -11.09 8.56
CA GLY A 176 28.53 -11.52 9.63
C GLY A 176 29.90 -12.02 9.19
N LYS A 177 30.51 -12.85 10.05
CA LYS A 177 31.87 -13.41 9.89
C LYS A 177 32.09 -14.31 8.68
N TYR A 178 31.04 -14.72 7.99
CA TYR A 178 31.16 -15.59 6.83
C TYR A 178 30.95 -14.82 5.52
N GLY A 179 30.34 -13.64 5.57
CA GLY A 179 29.96 -12.91 4.37
C GLY A 179 29.00 -13.71 3.50
N CYS A 180 29.00 -13.42 2.20
CA CYS A 180 28.25 -14.14 1.17
C CYS A 180 29.10 -14.21 -0.10
N ALA A 181 29.96 -15.22 -0.17
CA ALA A 181 30.87 -15.39 -1.30
C ALA A 181 30.11 -15.66 -2.62
N PRO A 182 30.57 -15.11 -3.77
CA PRO A 182 31.78 -14.30 -3.96
C PRO A 182 31.57 -12.79 -3.78
N ARG A 183 30.34 -12.33 -3.52
CA ARG A 183 29.95 -10.92 -3.63
C ARG A 183 30.22 -10.10 -2.36
N ILE A 184 30.13 -10.73 -1.19
CA ILE A 184 30.23 -10.04 0.11
C ILE A 184 31.34 -10.71 0.94
N PRO A 185 32.42 -10.00 1.25
CA PRO A 185 33.48 -10.51 2.12
C PRO A 185 33.02 -10.79 3.56
N PRO A 186 33.80 -11.59 4.32
CA PRO A 186 33.62 -11.76 5.76
C PRO A 186 33.73 -10.44 6.54
N ASN A 187 32.82 -10.22 7.51
CA ASN A 187 32.78 -9.04 8.39
C ASN A 187 32.65 -7.69 7.65
N GLU A 188 32.04 -7.69 6.48
CA GLU A 188 31.86 -6.47 5.69
C GLU A 188 30.62 -5.69 6.14
N GLU A 189 30.74 -4.36 6.19
CA GLU A 189 29.58 -3.47 6.30
C GLU A 189 28.90 -3.34 4.94
N ILE A 190 27.59 -3.13 4.96
CA ILE A 190 26.82 -2.99 3.73
C ILE A 190 25.95 -1.75 3.79
N LEU A 191 25.78 -1.15 2.62
CA LEU A 191 24.91 0.01 2.42
C LEU A 191 23.68 -0.42 1.64
N PHE A 192 22.50 -0.04 2.11
CA PHE A 192 21.26 -0.16 1.36
C PHE A 192 20.65 1.21 1.10
N VAL A 193 20.31 1.47 -0.16
CA VAL A 193 19.36 2.52 -0.52
C VAL A 193 18.00 1.87 -0.63
N VAL A 194 17.05 2.33 0.18
CA VAL A 194 15.69 1.76 0.24
C VAL A 194 14.68 2.86 -0.07
N HIS A 195 13.81 2.58 -1.03
CA HIS A 195 12.59 3.34 -1.26
C HIS A 195 11.41 2.50 -0.75
N LEU A 196 10.78 2.95 0.33
CA LEU A 196 9.57 2.33 0.86
C LEU A 196 8.37 2.78 0.03
N VAL A 197 7.93 1.95 -0.91
CA VAL A 197 6.79 2.24 -1.79
C VAL A 197 5.50 2.24 -0.98
N ASP A 198 5.29 1.19 -0.18
CA ASP A 198 4.08 1.07 0.64
C ASP A 198 4.25 0.04 1.76
N TYR A 199 3.33 0.02 2.72
CA TYR A 199 3.22 -1.05 3.69
C TYR A 199 1.76 -1.33 4.07
N VAL A 200 1.50 -2.58 4.43
CA VAL A 200 0.21 -3.05 4.95
C VAL A 200 0.44 -3.62 6.33
N ASP A 201 -0.31 -3.12 7.32
CA ASP A 201 -0.29 -3.68 8.67
C ASP A 201 -0.95 -5.07 8.67
N ASN A 202 -0.13 -6.11 8.70
CA ASN A 202 -0.57 -7.50 8.80
C ASN A 202 -0.53 -8.03 10.25
N GLY A 203 -0.08 -7.24 11.22
CA GLY A 203 0.10 -7.66 12.62
C GLY A 203 -1.20 -8.20 13.23
N SER A 204 -2.34 -7.56 12.93
CA SER A 204 -3.64 -7.99 13.43
C SER A 204 -4.09 -9.37 12.92
N VAL A 205 -3.56 -9.85 11.79
CA VAL A 205 -3.98 -11.13 11.19
C VAL A 205 -3.26 -12.33 11.82
N LYS A 206 -2.00 -12.16 12.24
CA LYS A 206 -1.22 -13.22 12.90
C LYS A 206 -1.63 -13.41 14.35
N GLU A 207 -1.91 -12.32 15.08
CA GLU A 207 -2.48 -12.39 16.43
C GLU A 207 -3.82 -13.15 16.42
N PHE A 208 -4.68 -12.91 15.43
CA PHE A 208 -5.91 -13.68 15.28
C PHE A 208 -5.69 -15.18 15.04
N GLN A 209 -4.62 -15.55 14.32
CA GLN A 209 -4.27 -16.94 14.04
C GLN A 209 -3.55 -17.66 15.19
N SER A 210 -3.14 -16.97 16.25
CA SER A 210 -2.59 -17.57 17.46
C SER A 210 -3.62 -17.72 18.59
N LEU A 211 -4.75 -17.01 18.51
CA LEU A 211 -5.87 -17.12 19.47
C LEU A 211 -6.55 -18.50 19.44
N SER A 212 -7.11 -18.92 20.57
CA SER A 212 -7.94 -20.13 20.65
C SER A 212 -9.21 -20.00 19.78
N LEU A 213 -9.84 -21.14 19.45
CA LEU A 213 -11.07 -21.14 18.64
C LEU A 213 -12.21 -20.33 19.28
N GLU A 214 -12.29 -20.29 20.62
CA GLU A 214 -13.29 -19.48 21.33
C GLU A 214 -12.96 -17.98 21.29
N GLU A 215 -11.69 -17.60 21.45
CA GLU A 215 -11.26 -16.20 21.41
C GLU A 215 -11.36 -15.59 20.01
N ARG A 216 -11.19 -16.40 18.96
CA ARG A 216 -11.38 -15.97 17.56
C ARG A 216 -12.82 -15.66 17.22
N LYS A 217 -13.77 -16.29 17.88
CA LYS A 217 -15.20 -16.03 17.64
C LYS A 217 -15.70 -14.80 18.37
N GLN A 218 -14.98 -14.31 19.39
CA GLN A 218 -15.38 -13.10 20.09
C GLN A 218 -15.43 -11.91 19.13
N PHE A 219 -16.61 -11.30 19.00
CA PHE A 219 -16.86 -10.22 18.06
C PHE A 219 -15.84 -9.08 18.15
N ALA A 220 -15.41 -8.71 19.37
CA ALA A 220 -14.39 -7.68 19.59
C ALA A 220 -13.04 -7.97 18.90
N ASN A 221 -12.62 -9.24 18.82
CA ASN A 221 -11.38 -9.65 18.16
C ASN A 221 -11.58 -9.78 16.65
N VAL A 222 -12.76 -10.26 16.23
CA VAL A 222 -13.15 -10.34 14.82
C VAL A 222 -13.16 -8.95 14.18
N ILE A 223 -13.76 -7.94 14.81
CA ILE A 223 -13.87 -6.59 14.25
C ILE A 223 -12.49 -6.01 13.88
N LYS A 224 -11.52 -6.07 14.81
CA LYS A 224 -10.17 -5.53 14.57
C LYS A 224 -9.53 -6.20 13.36
N SER A 225 -9.62 -7.52 13.30
CA SER A 225 -9.04 -8.34 12.24
C SER A 225 -9.73 -8.08 10.88
N VAL A 226 -11.05 -7.97 10.88
CA VAL A 226 -11.87 -7.67 9.71
C VAL A 226 -11.57 -6.27 9.17
N GLN A 227 -11.41 -5.27 10.04
CA GLN A 227 -11.02 -3.92 9.63
C GLN A 227 -9.67 -3.90 8.93
N GLY A 228 -8.66 -4.61 9.46
CA GLY A 228 -7.37 -4.78 8.81
C GLY A 228 -7.49 -5.44 7.42
N LYS A 229 -8.32 -6.48 7.30
CA LYS A 229 -8.62 -7.12 6.01
C LYS A 229 -9.35 -6.20 5.04
N PHE A 230 -10.30 -5.40 5.49
CA PHE A 230 -10.99 -4.43 4.65
C PHE A 230 -10.05 -3.35 4.12
N ASN A 231 -9.10 -2.90 4.95
CA ASN A 231 -8.06 -1.95 4.53
C ASN A 231 -7.12 -2.58 3.50
N THR A 232 -6.68 -3.81 3.74
CA THR A 232 -5.85 -4.57 2.80
C THR A 232 -6.56 -4.79 1.47
N ALA A 233 -7.84 -5.17 1.51
CA ALA A 233 -8.65 -5.36 0.32
C ALA A 233 -8.87 -4.05 -0.44
N LYS A 234 -9.02 -2.92 0.28
CA LYS A 234 -9.10 -1.58 -0.31
C LYS A 234 -7.80 -1.19 -1.01
N ASP A 235 -6.66 -1.44 -0.40
CA ASP A 235 -5.35 -1.19 -1.01
C ASP A 235 -5.14 -2.06 -2.26
N CYS A 236 -5.49 -3.34 -2.19
CA CYS A 236 -5.47 -4.23 -3.36
C CYS A 236 -6.39 -3.71 -4.47
N PHE A 237 -7.55 -3.14 -4.12
CA PHE A 237 -8.48 -2.57 -5.08
C PHE A 237 -7.91 -1.32 -5.76
N SER A 238 -7.31 -0.38 -5.00
CA SER A 238 -6.67 0.81 -5.58
C SER A 238 -5.49 0.46 -6.48
N LYS A 239 -4.75 -0.60 -6.17
CA LYS A 239 -3.65 -1.12 -6.99
C LYS A 239 -4.10 -1.99 -8.18
N GLN A 240 -5.39 -1.99 -8.52
CA GLN A 240 -6.00 -2.82 -9.58
C GLN A 240 -5.81 -4.34 -9.40
N LYS A 241 -5.40 -4.82 -8.21
CA LYS A 241 -5.26 -6.24 -7.88
C LYS A 241 -6.61 -6.81 -7.41
N ILE A 242 -7.63 -6.73 -8.27
CA ILE A 242 -9.03 -7.00 -7.91
C ILE A 242 -9.23 -8.44 -7.40
N LYS A 243 -8.56 -9.43 -7.98
CA LYS A 243 -8.63 -10.83 -7.51
C LYS A 243 -8.11 -11.01 -6.08
N GLN A 244 -7.11 -10.24 -5.67
CA GLN A 244 -6.60 -10.26 -4.29
C GLN A 244 -7.60 -9.58 -3.36
N ALA A 245 -8.16 -8.43 -3.75
CA ALA A 245 -9.22 -7.76 -3.01
C ALA A 245 -10.43 -8.68 -2.76
N ILE A 246 -10.86 -9.46 -3.75
CA ILE A 246 -11.93 -10.47 -3.62
C ILE A 246 -11.60 -11.50 -2.53
N ARG A 247 -10.35 -12.02 -2.52
CA ARG A 247 -9.91 -13.02 -1.54
C ARG A 247 -9.92 -12.45 -0.12
N GLU A 248 -9.44 -11.22 0.04
CA GLU A 248 -9.36 -10.58 1.35
C GLU A 248 -10.76 -10.18 1.88
N TYR A 249 -11.64 -9.63 1.05
CA TYR A 249 -13.04 -9.41 1.43
C TYR A 249 -13.77 -10.71 1.75
N GLY A 250 -13.56 -11.78 0.97
CA GLY A 250 -14.17 -13.08 1.21
C GLY A 250 -13.77 -13.68 2.56
N LYS A 251 -12.48 -13.65 2.91
CA LYS A 251 -11.99 -14.10 4.23
C LYS A 251 -12.58 -13.27 5.37
N ALA A 252 -12.60 -11.94 5.22
CA ALA A 252 -13.14 -11.05 6.23
C ALA A 252 -14.64 -11.32 6.49
N LEU A 253 -15.42 -11.54 5.44
CA LEU A 253 -16.84 -11.89 5.55
C LEU A 253 -17.04 -13.25 6.23
N GLN A 254 -16.20 -14.24 5.92
CA GLN A 254 -16.25 -15.54 6.61
C GLN A 254 -16.05 -15.37 8.12
N TRP A 255 -15.09 -14.56 8.55
CA TRP A 255 -14.87 -14.31 9.98
C TRP A 255 -16.03 -13.57 10.64
N LEU A 256 -16.68 -12.64 9.93
CA LEU A 256 -17.89 -11.98 10.42
C LEU A 256 -19.05 -12.97 10.58
N GLU A 257 -19.24 -13.89 9.63
CA GLU A 257 -20.31 -14.90 9.69
C GLU A 257 -20.11 -15.93 10.81
N GLU A 258 -18.86 -16.19 11.20
CA GLU A 258 -18.50 -17.13 12.28
C GLU A 258 -18.45 -16.47 13.67
N ALA A 259 -18.67 -15.16 13.77
CA ALA A 259 -18.56 -14.41 15.02
C ALA A 259 -19.71 -14.72 16.00
N GLU A 260 -19.37 -14.87 17.28
CA GLU A 260 -20.33 -15.00 18.38
C GLU A 260 -20.74 -13.62 18.89
N LEU A 261 -22.05 -13.34 18.77
CA LEU A 261 -22.67 -12.10 19.22
C LEU A 261 -23.26 -12.28 20.62
N LYS A 262 -23.13 -11.26 21.46
CA LYS A 262 -23.67 -11.23 22.82
C LYS A 262 -24.92 -10.36 22.94
N ASN A 263 -24.95 -9.24 22.20
CA ASN A 263 -25.97 -8.20 22.36
C ASN A 263 -26.51 -7.70 21.01
N GLN A 264 -27.67 -7.04 21.03
CA GLN A 264 -28.28 -6.40 19.86
C GLN A 264 -27.39 -5.31 19.23
N GLU A 265 -26.58 -4.62 20.04
CA GLU A 265 -25.63 -3.61 19.57
C GLU A 265 -24.56 -4.23 18.67
N GLU A 266 -24.00 -5.39 19.08
CA GLU A 266 -23.03 -6.14 18.29
C GLU A 266 -23.64 -6.67 17.00
N GLU A 267 -24.90 -7.13 17.04
CA GLU A 267 -25.62 -7.56 15.84
C GLU A 267 -25.82 -6.41 14.84
N ASN A 268 -26.16 -5.21 15.33
CA ASN A 268 -26.30 -4.02 14.48
C ASN A 268 -24.97 -3.63 13.84
N GLU A 269 -23.87 -3.68 14.60
CA GLU A 269 -22.54 -3.40 14.09
C GLU A 269 -22.07 -4.47 13.09
N LEU A 270 -22.32 -5.75 13.36
CA LEU A 270 -22.07 -6.85 12.44
C LEU A 270 -22.81 -6.61 11.11
N ASN A 271 -24.09 -6.27 11.17
CA ASN A 271 -24.90 -6.02 9.97
C ASN A 271 -24.38 -4.84 9.14
N LYS A 272 -23.87 -3.77 9.79
CA LYS A 272 -23.19 -2.67 9.10
C LYS A 272 -21.92 -3.16 8.38
N LEU A 273 -21.08 -3.94 9.05
CA LEU A 273 -19.83 -4.47 8.49
C LEU A 273 -20.07 -5.47 7.36
N LEU A 274 -21.03 -6.40 7.52
CA LEU A 274 -21.46 -7.33 6.47
C LEU A 274 -21.99 -6.57 5.26
N SER A 275 -22.82 -5.54 5.47
CA SER A 275 -23.36 -4.73 4.38
C SER A 275 -22.26 -4.04 3.58
N ARG A 276 -21.23 -3.53 4.28
CA ARG A 276 -20.05 -2.91 3.66
C ARG A 276 -19.23 -3.93 2.88
N GLY A 277 -18.89 -5.06 3.50
CA GLY A 277 -18.07 -6.10 2.89
C GLY A 277 -18.72 -6.71 1.66
N TYR A 278 -20.01 -7.07 1.74
CA TYR A 278 -20.75 -7.66 0.61
C TYR A 278 -20.95 -6.68 -0.54
N ASN A 279 -21.20 -5.40 -0.26
CA ASN A 279 -21.28 -4.38 -1.31
C ASN A 279 -19.95 -4.20 -2.05
N ASN A 280 -18.86 -4.09 -1.31
CA ASN A 280 -17.53 -3.96 -1.88
C ASN A 280 -17.15 -5.21 -2.70
N LEU A 281 -17.51 -6.40 -2.21
CA LEU A 281 -17.30 -7.65 -2.93
C LEU A 281 -18.12 -7.72 -4.23
N ALA A 282 -19.38 -7.25 -4.21
CA ALA A 282 -20.22 -7.18 -5.40
C ALA A 282 -19.62 -6.27 -6.49
N VAL A 283 -19.06 -5.12 -6.09
CA VAL A 283 -18.33 -4.23 -7.01
C VAL A 283 -17.14 -4.96 -7.63
N CYS A 284 -16.33 -5.63 -6.82
CA CYS A 284 -15.17 -6.38 -7.32
C CYS A 284 -15.58 -7.48 -8.32
N TYR A 285 -16.67 -8.21 -8.04
CA TYR A 285 -17.19 -9.23 -8.97
C TYR A 285 -17.72 -8.64 -10.27
N ASN A 286 -18.34 -7.46 -10.24
CA ASN A 286 -18.81 -6.80 -11.46
C ASN A 286 -17.65 -6.38 -12.37
N ILE A 287 -16.54 -5.90 -11.78
CA ILE A 287 -15.30 -5.54 -12.48
C ILE A 287 -14.67 -6.79 -13.11
N GLU A 288 -14.51 -7.87 -12.34
CA GLU A 288 -13.97 -9.16 -12.83
C GLU A 288 -14.95 -9.96 -13.72
N ASN A 289 -16.07 -9.36 -14.11
CA ASN A 289 -17.08 -9.97 -14.98
C ASN A 289 -17.64 -11.31 -14.46
N MET A 290 -17.87 -11.40 -13.14
CA MET A 290 -18.46 -12.56 -12.46
C MET A 290 -19.91 -12.27 -11.99
N PRO A 291 -20.88 -12.09 -12.90
CA PRO A 291 -22.18 -11.51 -12.54
C PRO A 291 -23.01 -12.38 -11.60
N ARG A 292 -22.93 -13.73 -11.70
CA ARG A 292 -23.61 -14.63 -10.76
C ARG A 292 -23.13 -14.45 -9.31
N ARG A 293 -21.82 -14.25 -9.14
CA ARG A 293 -21.23 -13.99 -7.81
C ARG A 293 -21.59 -12.59 -7.30
N ALA A 294 -21.62 -11.59 -8.19
CA ALA A 294 -22.08 -10.25 -7.85
C ALA A 294 -23.54 -10.25 -7.34
N CYS A 295 -24.47 -10.91 -8.04
CA CYS A 295 -25.86 -11.06 -7.58
C CYS A 295 -25.94 -11.77 -6.22
N THR A 296 -25.17 -12.85 -6.04
CA THR A 296 -25.13 -13.58 -4.76
C THR A 296 -24.66 -12.68 -3.62
N ALA A 297 -23.61 -11.88 -3.86
CA ALA A 297 -23.11 -10.93 -2.87
C ALA A 297 -24.14 -9.83 -2.54
N CYS A 298 -24.77 -9.23 -3.55
CA CYS A 298 -25.83 -8.22 -3.36
C CYS A 298 -27.01 -8.75 -2.52
N ASN A 299 -27.43 -9.99 -2.75
CA ASN A 299 -28.53 -10.61 -1.99
C ASN A 299 -28.18 -10.92 -0.53
N ARG A 300 -26.89 -11.00 -0.19
CA ARG A 300 -26.40 -11.24 1.17
C ARG A 300 -26.18 -9.95 1.97
N VAL A 301 -26.36 -8.77 1.37
CA VAL A 301 -26.23 -7.47 2.06
C VAL A 301 -27.41 -7.31 3.04
N PRO A 302 -27.18 -7.26 4.36
CA PRO A 302 -28.26 -7.12 5.34
C PRO A 302 -29.00 -5.78 5.25
N ILE A 303 -28.26 -4.70 5.00
CA ILE A 303 -28.77 -3.33 4.90
C ILE A 303 -28.48 -2.83 3.48
N PRO A 304 -29.38 -3.09 2.50
CA PRO A 304 -29.16 -2.70 1.12
C PRO A 304 -29.24 -1.17 0.96
N THR A 305 -28.36 -0.65 0.11
CA THR A 305 -28.27 0.76 -0.28
C THR A 305 -28.63 0.92 -1.75
N ALA A 306 -28.84 2.16 -2.21
CA ALA A 306 -29.04 2.44 -3.63
C ALA A 306 -27.94 1.83 -4.51
N LYS A 307 -26.69 1.92 -4.03
CA LYS A 307 -25.51 1.33 -4.66
C LYS A 307 -25.50 -0.20 -4.69
N THR A 308 -26.09 -0.85 -3.68
CA THR A 308 -26.29 -2.30 -3.68
C THR A 308 -27.19 -2.69 -4.85
N HIS A 309 -28.33 -2.01 -4.96
CA HIS A 309 -29.30 -2.25 -6.03
C HIS A 309 -28.74 -1.88 -7.40
N PHE A 310 -28.02 -0.77 -7.53
CA PHE A 310 -27.33 -0.38 -8.77
C PHE A 310 -26.37 -1.48 -9.25
N ASN A 311 -25.48 -1.96 -8.37
CA ASN A 311 -24.54 -3.03 -8.70
C ASN A 311 -25.23 -4.36 -9.00
N HIS A 312 -26.33 -4.66 -8.33
CA HIS A 312 -27.15 -5.83 -8.61
C HIS A 312 -27.81 -5.75 -9.99
N GLY A 313 -28.38 -4.58 -10.33
CA GLY A 313 -28.93 -4.30 -11.66
C GLY A 313 -27.90 -4.51 -12.77
N ARG A 314 -26.69 -3.96 -12.61
CA ARG A 314 -25.58 -4.15 -13.57
C ARG A 314 -25.21 -5.62 -13.75
N ALA A 315 -25.17 -6.39 -12.66
CA ALA A 315 -24.89 -7.82 -12.72
C ALA A 315 -25.98 -8.59 -13.48
N LEU A 316 -27.26 -8.26 -13.23
CA LEU A 316 -28.41 -8.86 -13.93
C LEU A 316 -28.42 -8.53 -15.43
N LEU A 317 -28.06 -7.29 -15.81
CA LEU A 317 -27.92 -6.89 -17.21
C LEU A 317 -26.86 -7.72 -17.94
N LYS A 318 -25.70 -7.91 -17.31
CA LYS A 318 -24.65 -8.79 -17.85
C LYS A 318 -25.09 -10.24 -18.01
N MET A 319 -26.12 -10.70 -17.27
CA MET A 319 -26.71 -12.03 -17.43
C MET A 319 -27.89 -12.07 -18.41
N GLY A 320 -28.32 -10.93 -18.95
CA GLY A 320 -29.49 -10.83 -19.82
C GLY A 320 -30.84 -10.87 -19.09
N GLU A 321 -30.86 -10.69 -17.77
CA GLU A 321 -32.10 -10.66 -16.98
C GLU A 321 -32.69 -9.23 -16.91
N TYR A 322 -33.08 -8.68 -18.07
CA TYR A 322 -33.49 -7.28 -18.23
C TYR A 322 -34.68 -6.88 -17.35
N SER A 323 -35.71 -7.72 -17.24
CA SER A 323 -36.91 -7.40 -16.43
C SER A 323 -36.57 -7.23 -14.95
N LYS A 324 -35.76 -8.15 -14.39
CA LYS A 324 -35.32 -8.06 -12.99
C LYS A 324 -34.34 -6.91 -12.79
N ALA A 325 -33.45 -6.68 -13.76
CA ALA A 325 -32.54 -5.54 -13.72
C ALA A 325 -33.30 -4.21 -13.62
N MET A 326 -34.36 -4.04 -14.41
CA MET A 326 -35.21 -2.85 -14.39
C MET A 326 -35.87 -2.64 -13.01
N GLU A 327 -36.45 -3.69 -12.42
CA GLU A 327 -37.07 -3.61 -11.08
C GLU A 327 -36.07 -3.16 -10.02
N VAL A 328 -34.87 -3.75 -10.02
CA VAL A 328 -33.83 -3.45 -9.04
C VAL A 328 -33.24 -2.05 -9.26
N LEU A 329 -33.03 -1.61 -10.50
CA LEU A 329 -32.56 -0.27 -10.80
C LEU A 329 -33.59 0.81 -10.44
N GLN A 330 -34.89 0.52 -10.61
CA GLN A 330 -35.95 1.42 -10.14
C GLN A 330 -35.98 1.54 -8.62
N LEU A 331 -35.69 0.47 -7.87
CA LEU A 331 -35.51 0.55 -6.42
C LEU A 331 -34.31 1.43 -6.06
N ALA A 332 -33.19 1.30 -6.78
CA ALA A 332 -32.03 2.16 -6.61
C ALA A 332 -32.37 3.65 -6.84
N LEU A 333 -33.12 3.95 -7.91
CA LEU A 333 -33.57 5.31 -8.23
C LEU A 333 -34.57 5.86 -7.19
N LYS A 334 -35.42 5.02 -6.59
CA LYS A 334 -36.31 5.46 -5.51
C LYS A 334 -35.54 5.88 -4.25
N MET A 335 -34.41 5.23 -3.98
CA MET A 335 -33.54 5.59 -2.85
C MET A 335 -32.69 6.83 -3.15
N GLU A 336 -32.17 6.95 -4.38
CA GLU A 336 -31.37 8.09 -4.84
C GLU A 336 -31.92 8.65 -6.17
N SER A 337 -32.93 9.49 -6.09
CA SER A 337 -33.69 9.99 -7.26
C SER A 337 -32.91 10.95 -8.17
N GLY A 338 -31.80 11.51 -7.69
CA GLY A 338 -30.94 12.43 -8.44
C GLY A 338 -29.69 11.80 -9.06
N ASN A 339 -29.47 10.50 -8.90
CA ASN A 339 -28.23 9.85 -9.34
C ASN A 339 -28.25 9.60 -10.86
N MET A 340 -27.45 10.37 -11.60
CA MET A 340 -27.39 10.34 -13.06
C MET A 340 -26.91 8.99 -13.61
N ASP A 341 -26.09 8.26 -12.88
CA ASP A 341 -25.56 6.98 -13.36
C ASP A 341 -26.62 5.88 -13.30
N ILE A 342 -27.49 5.90 -12.29
CA ILE A 342 -28.66 5.01 -12.23
C ILE A 342 -29.60 5.29 -13.40
N ILE A 343 -29.85 6.57 -13.70
CA ILE A 343 -30.71 6.97 -14.82
C ILE A 343 -30.11 6.53 -16.16
N LYS A 344 -28.80 6.71 -16.36
CA LYS A 344 -28.09 6.22 -17.56
C LYS A 344 -28.23 4.71 -17.69
N GLU A 345 -28.04 3.96 -16.61
CA GLU A 345 -28.11 2.50 -16.65
C GLU A 345 -29.53 2.02 -16.97
N ILE A 346 -30.58 2.65 -16.39
CA ILE A 346 -31.98 2.35 -16.72
C ILE A 346 -32.28 2.56 -18.21
N ARG A 347 -31.70 3.59 -18.83
CA ARG A 347 -31.83 3.82 -20.28
C ARG A 347 -31.20 2.73 -21.12
N LEU A 348 -30.20 2.00 -20.61
CA LEU A 348 -29.59 0.86 -21.31
C LEU A 348 -30.46 -0.40 -21.23
N VAL A 349 -31.40 -0.46 -20.28
CA VAL A 349 -32.32 -1.61 -20.07
C VAL A 349 -33.63 -1.44 -20.84
N SER A 350 -34.00 -0.20 -21.18
CA SER A 350 -35.24 0.14 -21.88
C SER A 350 -35.07 0.02 -23.39
#